data_AF-A0AAX4MLJ1-F1
#
_entry.id   AF-A0AAX4MLJ1-F1
#
_cell.length_a   1.000
_cell.length_b   1.000
_cell.length_c   1.000
_cell.angle_alpha   90.00
_cell.angle_beta   90.00
_cell.angle_gamma   90.00
#
_symmetry.space_group_name_H-M   'P 1'
#
loop_
_entity.id
_entity.type
_entity.pdbx_description
1 polymer ?
#
loop_
_entity_poly.entity_id
_entity_poly.type
_entity_poly.pdbx_seq_one_letter_code
_entity_poly.pdbx_strand_id
1 'polypeptide(L)'
;MRRRSGEVETALAAIWAELLGIERIGRHDNFFELGGHSLLAVQLLSRLSQAVGVELPLATLFAKPVLSDLAASIVELLSRAGPHDLPAIAAVSRHEPLVLSFAQQRLWFLAQLDEGGTNYHMPLGWRLRGALNRSAWQRSLDRLFARHEALRSVFVAPQGKPRVEVLPPDAGLPVVEHDLRDRPDAQAALSDLCHEEAHTPFDLARGPLIRGRLIRMSDDDHVFLLTQHHIVSDGWSMGVLVRELSQSLPGVRGRAATILCRRWRSSTPDYAAWQRQWLSGERLQTQAQYWRDTLYGAPARLALPTDWPRPAQQSFAGASVPVVIDADLTRGLKRLSRQHGTTLFMTMLAAWAAVLSRLSGQDDLVIGVPSANRCRREIEELIGFFVNTLALRIDLSGEPSVSDLLERTRRAALTAQEHQDLPFEQVVDIVQPPRHLDHTPLFQVMLAWQNNTVESLDLAGSERGGCRARSSNRSSSIWN
;
A
#
# COMPACT_ATOMS: atom_id res chain seq x y z
N MET A 1 -6.45 -36.30 10.59
CA MET A 1 -6.68 -35.99 12.01
C MET A 1 -7.68 -34.82 12.05
N ARG A 2 -8.96 -35.05 12.37
CA ARG A 2 -10.00 -34.00 12.35
C ARG A 2 -9.77 -33.05 13.53
N ARG A 3 -9.33 -31.81 13.29
CA ARG A 3 -9.23 -30.77 14.33
C ARG A 3 -10.61 -30.51 14.92
N ARG A 4 -10.70 -30.38 16.25
CA ARG A 4 -11.98 -30.11 16.94
C ARG A 4 -12.36 -28.63 16.80
N SER A 5 -13.66 -28.32 16.79
CA SER A 5 -14.16 -26.94 16.67
C SER A 5 -13.52 -25.96 17.66
N GLY A 6 -13.26 -26.37 18.90
CA GLY A 6 -12.57 -25.54 19.90
C GLY A 6 -11.11 -25.22 19.57
N GLU A 7 -10.39 -26.08 18.84
CA GLU A 7 -9.01 -25.80 18.41
C GLU A 7 -8.99 -24.73 17.32
N VAL A 8 -9.97 -24.76 16.41
CA VAL A 8 -10.14 -23.75 15.36
C VAL A 8 -10.57 -22.41 15.98
N GLU A 9 -11.52 -22.40 16.92
CA GLU A 9 -11.90 -21.19 17.66
C GLU A 9 -10.70 -20.57 18.39
N THR A 10 -9.87 -21.39 19.05
CA THR A 10 -8.68 -20.90 19.78
C THR A 10 -7.64 -20.30 18.84
N ALA A 11 -7.35 -20.98 17.72
CA ALA A 11 -6.42 -20.46 16.72
C ALA A 11 -6.94 -19.16 16.10
N LEU A 12 -8.23 -19.10 15.80
CA LEU A 12 -8.88 -17.92 15.23
C LEU A 12 -8.84 -16.73 16.19
N ALA A 13 -9.18 -16.96 17.47
CA ALA A 13 -9.12 -15.95 18.52
C ALA A 13 -7.72 -15.37 18.70
N ALA A 14 -6.68 -16.22 18.66
CA ALA A 14 -5.30 -15.77 18.76
C ALA A 14 -4.88 -14.88 17.58
N ILE A 15 -5.28 -15.24 16.35
CA ILE A 15 -5.00 -14.43 15.16
C ILE A 15 -5.75 -13.09 15.22
N TRP A 16 -7.02 -13.09 15.66
CA TRP A 16 -7.82 -11.86 15.82
C TRP A 16 -7.22 -10.93 16.87
N ALA A 17 -6.81 -11.48 18.02
CA ALA A 17 -6.17 -10.72 19.08
C ALA A 17 -4.90 -10.03 18.59
N GLU A 18 -4.06 -10.74 17.83
CA GLU A 18 -2.83 -10.20 17.24
C GLU A 18 -3.11 -9.09 16.21
N LEU A 19 -4.11 -9.28 15.33
CA LEU A 19 -4.41 -8.34 14.25
C LEU A 19 -5.16 -7.09 14.72
N LEU A 20 -6.09 -7.25 15.67
CA LEU A 20 -6.93 -6.16 16.18
C LEU A 20 -6.27 -5.43 17.36
N GLY A 21 -5.20 -5.98 17.94
CA GLY A 21 -4.55 -5.43 19.12
C GLY A 21 -5.41 -5.52 20.38
N ILE A 22 -6.26 -6.54 20.47
CA ILE A 22 -7.21 -6.75 21.58
C ILE A 22 -6.78 -7.97 22.39
N GLU A 23 -6.64 -7.83 23.71
CA GLU A 23 -6.10 -8.91 24.57
C GLU A 23 -6.97 -10.17 24.62
N ARG A 24 -8.31 -10.02 24.57
CA ARG A 24 -9.25 -11.13 24.66
C ARG A 24 -10.34 -10.99 23.61
N ILE A 25 -10.45 -12.02 22.77
CA ILE A 25 -11.51 -12.15 21.78
C ILE A 25 -12.49 -13.22 22.28
N GLY A 26 -13.75 -12.84 22.43
CA GLY A 26 -14.86 -13.71 22.76
C GLY A 26 -15.36 -14.51 21.56
N ARG A 27 -15.97 -15.66 21.82
CA ARG A 27 -16.49 -16.53 20.75
C ARG A 27 -17.65 -15.93 19.94
N HIS A 28 -18.35 -14.95 20.51
CA HIS A 28 -19.48 -14.25 19.90
C HIS A 28 -19.09 -12.86 19.37
N ASP A 29 -17.80 -12.53 19.41
CA ASP A 29 -17.33 -11.25 18.91
C ASP A 29 -17.41 -11.21 17.38
N ASN A 30 -17.77 -10.04 16.86
CA ASN A 30 -17.83 -9.76 15.44
C ASN A 30 -16.54 -9.06 14.98
N PHE A 31 -15.89 -9.60 13.96
CA PHE A 31 -14.61 -9.10 13.43
C PHE A 31 -14.65 -7.61 13.09
N PHE A 32 -15.71 -7.17 12.41
CA PHE A 32 -15.85 -5.79 11.93
C PHE A 32 -16.28 -4.82 13.05
N GLU A 33 -16.98 -5.32 14.07
CA GLU A 33 -17.35 -4.51 15.25
C GLU A 33 -16.14 -4.21 16.13
N LEU A 34 -15.18 -5.14 16.20
CA LEU A 34 -13.92 -4.95 16.89
C LEU A 34 -12.90 -4.09 16.13
N GLY A 35 -13.30 -3.47 15.00
CA GLY A 35 -12.44 -2.60 14.20
C GLY A 35 -11.76 -3.29 13.01
N GLY A 36 -12.11 -4.55 12.73
CA GLY A 36 -11.68 -5.25 11.53
C GLY A 36 -12.09 -4.52 10.24
N HIS A 37 -11.21 -4.51 9.25
CA HIS A 37 -11.45 -3.95 7.92
C HIS A 37 -10.86 -4.87 6.85
N SER A 38 -11.10 -4.58 5.56
CA SER A 38 -10.75 -5.47 4.44
C SER A 38 -9.29 -5.92 4.45
N LEU A 39 -8.35 -5.05 4.82
CA LEU A 39 -6.94 -5.42 4.90
C LEU A 39 -6.64 -6.39 6.06
N LEU A 40 -7.16 -6.12 7.27
CA LEU A 40 -7.03 -7.06 8.39
C LEU A 40 -7.73 -8.38 8.09
N ALA A 41 -8.85 -8.34 7.37
CA ALA A 41 -9.56 -9.53 6.92
C ALA A 41 -8.68 -10.39 6.00
N VAL A 42 -8.03 -9.78 5.01
CA VAL A 42 -7.14 -10.49 4.09
C VAL A 42 -5.91 -11.05 4.83
N GLN A 43 -5.35 -10.30 5.79
CA GLN A 43 -4.26 -10.79 6.66
C GLN A 43 -4.71 -11.95 7.56
N LEU A 44 -5.92 -11.87 8.11
CA LEU A 44 -6.55 -12.93 8.89
C LEU A 44 -6.64 -14.22 8.07
N LEU A 45 -7.17 -14.14 6.85
CA LEU A 45 -7.31 -15.31 5.98
C LEU A 45 -5.96 -15.94 5.62
N SER A 46 -4.95 -15.12 5.38
CA SER A 46 -3.59 -15.59 5.12
C SER A 46 -2.98 -16.34 6.31
N ARG A 47 -3.03 -15.74 7.50
CA ARG A 47 -2.51 -16.36 8.73
C ARG A 47 -3.27 -17.64 9.07
N LEU A 48 -4.58 -17.66 8.81
CA LEU A 48 -5.41 -18.84 9.00
C LEU A 48 -5.04 -19.95 8.02
N SER A 49 -4.85 -19.63 6.74
CA SER A 49 -4.40 -20.58 5.73
C SER A 49 -3.07 -21.23 6.13
N GLN A 50 -2.11 -20.45 6.63
CA GLN A 50 -0.83 -20.98 7.14
C GLN A 50 -0.99 -21.83 8.41
N ALA A 51 -1.86 -21.45 9.34
CA ALA A 51 -2.01 -22.14 10.62
C ALA A 51 -2.88 -23.41 10.54
N VAL A 52 -3.81 -23.46 9.59
CA VAL A 52 -4.88 -24.47 9.52
C VAL A 52 -4.88 -25.23 8.19
N GLY A 53 -4.20 -24.73 7.15
CA GLY A 53 -4.06 -25.40 5.85
C GLY A 53 -5.29 -25.25 4.94
N VAL A 54 -6.10 -24.21 5.12
CA VAL A 54 -7.33 -23.97 4.34
C VAL A 54 -7.35 -22.58 3.77
N GLU A 55 -7.63 -22.48 2.47
CA GLU A 55 -7.95 -21.22 1.82
C GLU A 55 -9.45 -20.92 2.00
N LEU A 56 -9.76 -19.79 2.64
CA LEU A 56 -11.13 -19.32 2.80
C LEU A 56 -11.37 -18.14 1.87
N PRO A 57 -12.47 -18.12 1.10
CA PRO A 57 -12.91 -16.92 0.42
C PRO A 57 -13.16 -15.77 1.41
N LEU A 58 -12.81 -14.54 1.03
CA LEU A 58 -13.09 -13.36 1.84
C LEU A 58 -14.59 -13.19 2.08
N ALA A 59 -15.42 -13.56 1.10
CA ALA A 59 -16.86 -13.58 1.23
C ALA A 59 -17.35 -14.41 2.43
N THR A 60 -16.63 -15.46 2.83
CA THR A 60 -17.00 -16.29 3.99
C THR A 60 -16.91 -15.53 5.31
N LEU A 61 -15.89 -14.69 5.49
CA LEU A 61 -15.77 -13.84 6.68
C LEU A 61 -16.88 -12.78 6.73
N PHE A 62 -17.24 -12.19 5.58
CA PHE A 62 -18.35 -11.24 5.51
C PHE A 62 -19.71 -11.89 5.79
N ALA A 63 -19.90 -13.13 5.32
CA ALA A 63 -21.12 -13.88 5.56
C ALA A 63 -21.23 -14.39 7.01
N LYS A 64 -20.10 -14.73 7.63
CA LYS A 64 -20.03 -15.22 9.02
C LYS A 64 -18.97 -14.44 9.81
N PRO A 65 -19.28 -13.19 10.20
CA PRO A 65 -18.32 -12.30 10.84
C PRO A 65 -18.12 -12.59 12.33
N VAL A 66 -18.93 -13.49 12.91
CA VAL A 66 -18.84 -13.93 14.31
C VAL A 66 -17.84 -15.08 14.43
N LEU A 67 -16.96 -15.04 15.43
CA LEU A 67 -15.85 -15.99 15.59
C LEU A 67 -16.31 -17.45 15.55
N SER A 68 -17.33 -17.82 16.35
CA SER A 68 -17.87 -19.19 16.39
C SER A 68 -18.41 -19.66 15.04
N ASP A 69 -19.09 -18.77 14.32
CA ASP A 69 -19.74 -19.10 13.05
C ASP A 69 -18.70 -19.29 11.93
N LEU A 70 -17.65 -18.47 11.94
CA LEU A 70 -16.50 -18.62 11.05
C LEU A 70 -15.73 -19.91 11.36
N ALA A 71 -15.49 -20.21 12.64
CA ALA A 71 -14.84 -21.45 13.05
C ALA A 71 -15.62 -22.69 12.59
N ALA A 72 -16.95 -22.67 12.67
CA ALA A 72 -17.80 -23.74 12.16
C ALA A 72 -17.64 -23.94 10.64
N SER A 73 -17.61 -22.86 9.85
CA SER A 73 -17.33 -22.94 8.40
C SER A 73 -15.97 -23.58 8.11
N ILE A 74 -14.93 -23.20 8.86
CA ILE A 74 -13.58 -23.74 8.68
C ILE A 74 -13.55 -25.24 8.94
N VAL A 75 -14.20 -25.70 10.01
CA VAL A 75 -14.30 -27.14 10.33
C VAL A 75 -15.01 -27.91 9.23
N GLU A 76 -16.07 -27.33 8.65
CA GLU A 76 -16.80 -27.93 7.54
C GLU A 76 -15.91 -28.03 6.28
N LEU A 77 -15.18 -26.97 5.94
CA LEU A 77 -14.24 -26.96 4.81
C LEU A 77 -13.07 -27.93 5.01
N LEU A 78 -12.47 -27.98 6.19
CA LEU A 78 -11.45 -28.96 6.56
C LEU A 78 -11.93 -30.41 6.42
N SER A 79 -13.25 -30.63 6.54
CA SER A 79 -13.84 -31.96 6.40
C SER A 79 -14.08 -32.35 4.93
N ARG A 80 -14.11 -31.37 4.02
CA ARG A 80 -14.41 -31.54 2.59
C ARG A 80 -13.18 -31.42 1.68
N ALA A 81 -12.22 -30.58 2.05
CA ALA A 81 -11.02 -30.30 1.26
C ALA A 81 -9.77 -30.87 1.94
N GLY A 82 -8.84 -31.40 1.13
CA GLY A 82 -7.47 -31.65 1.58
C GLY A 82 -6.71 -30.33 1.78
N PRO A 83 -5.59 -30.32 2.51
CA PRO A 83 -4.79 -29.12 2.67
C PRO A 83 -4.30 -28.63 1.30
N HIS A 84 -4.63 -27.38 0.95
CA HIS A 84 -4.04 -26.70 -0.19
C HIS A 84 -2.85 -25.88 0.31
N ASP A 85 -1.65 -26.40 0.07
CA ASP A 85 -0.42 -25.67 0.40
C ASP A 85 -0.19 -24.58 -0.63
N LEU A 86 -0.36 -23.33 -0.21
CA LEU A 86 0.19 -22.19 -0.93
C LEU A 86 1.73 -22.35 -0.99
N PRO A 87 2.36 -22.27 -2.17
CA PRO A 87 3.80 -22.37 -2.26
C PRO A 87 4.44 -21.25 -1.44
N ALA A 88 5.37 -21.61 -0.57
CA ALA A 88 6.12 -20.67 0.24
C ALA A 88 7.00 -19.76 -0.64
N ILE A 89 7.24 -18.53 -0.18
CA ILE A 89 8.21 -17.64 -0.83
C ILE A 89 9.61 -18.15 -0.47
N ALA A 90 10.22 -18.91 -1.38
CA ALA A 90 11.55 -19.45 -1.21
C ALA A 90 12.63 -18.41 -1.57
N ALA A 91 13.76 -18.46 -0.87
CA ALA A 91 14.91 -17.62 -1.20
C ALA A 91 15.50 -18.03 -2.56
N VAL A 92 15.72 -17.05 -3.45
CA VAL A 92 16.36 -17.27 -4.75
C VAL A 92 17.87 -17.00 -4.70
N SER A 93 18.62 -17.59 -5.63
CA SER A 93 20.07 -17.35 -5.74
C SER A 93 20.36 -15.87 -6.03
N ARG A 94 21.31 -15.28 -5.30
CA ARG A 94 21.83 -13.92 -5.57
C ARG A 94 22.93 -13.92 -6.65
N HIS A 95 23.30 -15.10 -7.16
CA HIS A 95 24.27 -15.26 -8.24
C HIS A 95 23.60 -15.31 -9.62
N GLU A 96 22.28 -15.42 -9.66
CA GLU A 96 21.49 -15.40 -10.89
C GLU A 96 20.83 -14.03 -11.10
N PRO A 97 20.49 -13.66 -12.34
CA PRO A 97 19.74 -12.44 -12.62
C PRO A 97 18.40 -12.42 -11.88
N LEU A 98 18.22 -11.45 -10.98
CA LEU A 98 16.97 -11.29 -10.24
C LEU A 98 15.93 -10.61 -11.14
N VAL A 99 14.67 -11.06 -11.06
CA VAL A 99 13.57 -10.55 -11.87
C VAL A 99 12.82 -9.43 -11.16
N LEU A 100 12.21 -8.53 -11.94
CA LEU A 100 11.30 -7.53 -11.42
C LEU A 100 9.93 -8.18 -11.14
N SER A 101 9.28 -7.76 -10.05
CA SER A 101 7.83 -7.98 -9.90
C SER A 101 7.09 -7.29 -11.07
N PHE A 102 5.84 -7.69 -11.33
CA PHE A 102 5.06 -7.05 -12.40
C PHE A 102 4.91 -5.53 -12.18
N ALA A 103 4.65 -5.13 -10.94
CA ALA A 103 4.48 -3.73 -10.55
C ALA A 103 5.79 -2.93 -10.74
N GLN A 104 6.94 -3.51 -10.36
CA GLN A 104 8.24 -2.90 -10.61
C GLN A 104 8.56 -2.78 -12.10
N GLN A 105 8.25 -3.81 -12.91
CA GLN A 105 8.48 -3.76 -14.35
C GLN A 105 7.74 -2.59 -15.02
N ARG A 106 6.52 -2.29 -14.57
CA ARG A 106 5.78 -1.11 -15.05
C ARG A 106 6.44 0.20 -14.70
N LEU A 107 6.77 0.40 -13.42
CA LEU A 107 7.41 1.65 -13.00
C LEU A 107 8.75 1.84 -13.70
N TRP A 108 9.50 0.76 -13.92
CA TRP A 108 10.70 0.79 -14.73
C TRP A 108 10.39 1.24 -16.17
N PHE A 109 9.40 0.64 -16.83
CA PHE A 109 8.99 1.04 -18.19
C PHE A 109 8.54 2.51 -18.28
N LEU A 110 7.74 2.99 -17.33
CA LEU A 110 7.32 4.39 -17.27
C LEU A 110 8.50 5.34 -17.07
N ALA A 111 9.48 4.96 -16.23
CA ALA A 111 10.69 5.74 -16.05
C ALA A 111 11.59 5.77 -17.30
N GLN A 112 11.50 4.79 -18.20
CA GLN A 112 12.18 4.83 -19.50
C GLN A 112 11.48 5.78 -20.51
N LEU A 113 10.17 6.02 -20.37
CA LEU A 113 9.42 6.93 -21.23
C LEU A 113 9.54 8.39 -20.80
N ASP A 114 9.74 8.63 -19.51
CA ASP A 114 9.87 9.95 -18.89
C ASP A 114 11.23 10.04 -18.17
N GLU A 115 12.32 10.06 -18.95
CA GLU A 115 13.67 10.16 -18.42
C GLU A 115 13.84 11.46 -17.61
N GLY A 116 14.09 11.31 -16.30
CA GLY A 116 14.17 12.45 -15.36
C GLY A 116 12.85 12.82 -14.70
N GLY A 117 11.76 12.09 -14.98
CA GLY A 117 10.46 12.27 -14.34
C GLY A 117 10.51 12.08 -12.83
N THR A 118 9.78 12.93 -12.10
CA THR A 118 9.71 12.93 -10.62
C THR A 118 8.37 12.42 -10.09
N ASN A 119 7.50 11.93 -10.99
CA ASN A 119 6.11 11.55 -10.74
C ASN A 119 5.97 10.43 -9.67
N TYR A 120 7.03 9.65 -9.47
CA TYR A 120 7.09 8.49 -8.59
C TYR A 120 8.08 8.67 -7.43
N HIS A 121 8.42 9.91 -7.08
CA HIS A 121 9.14 10.19 -5.85
C HIS A 121 8.20 10.18 -4.64
N MET A 122 8.68 9.63 -3.53
CA MET A 122 8.01 9.62 -2.23
C MET A 122 8.82 10.46 -1.23
N PRO A 123 8.75 11.81 -1.29
CA PRO A 123 9.41 12.67 -0.33
C PRO A 123 8.67 12.66 1.01
N LEU A 124 9.42 12.58 2.10
CA LEU A 124 8.93 12.64 3.46
C LEU A 124 9.79 13.60 4.27
N GLY A 125 9.16 14.38 5.16
CA GLY A 125 9.86 15.31 6.05
C GLY A 125 9.44 15.10 7.50
N TRP A 126 10.42 15.08 8.40
CA TRP A 126 10.21 15.08 9.84
C TRP A 126 10.89 16.28 10.47
N ARG A 127 10.24 16.89 11.46
CA ARG A 127 10.86 17.90 12.32
C ARG A 127 11.26 17.24 13.63
N LEU A 128 12.55 17.17 13.89
CA LEU A 128 13.13 16.51 15.06
C LEU A 128 13.49 17.60 16.07
N ARG A 129 12.82 17.58 17.23
CA ARG A 129 13.09 18.51 18.33
C ARG A 129 13.99 17.86 19.37
N GLY A 130 14.84 18.67 19.98
CA GLY A 130 15.86 18.26 20.96
C GLY A 130 17.21 17.94 20.33
N ALA A 131 18.16 17.61 21.20
CA ALA A 131 19.52 17.28 20.83
C ALA A 131 19.58 15.97 20.01
N LEU A 132 20.08 16.06 18.77
CA LEU A 132 20.22 14.93 17.87
C LEU A 132 21.64 14.35 17.91
N ASN A 133 21.79 13.09 18.33
CA ASN A 133 23.06 12.38 18.15
C ASN A 133 23.21 11.95 16.68
N ARG A 134 23.82 12.82 15.87
CA ARG A 134 24.04 12.62 14.42
C ARG A 134 24.70 11.28 14.09
N SER A 135 25.69 10.87 14.88
CA SER A 135 26.39 9.59 14.63
C SER A 135 25.46 8.39 14.83
N ALA A 136 24.57 8.44 15.83
CA ALA A 136 23.61 7.39 16.07
C ALA A 136 22.50 7.39 15.01
N TRP A 137 22.06 8.58 14.60
CA TRP A 137 21.10 8.76 13.51
C TRP A 137 21.59 8.13 12.20
N GLN A 138 22.82 8.44 11.78
CA GLN A 138 23.40 7.85 10.57
C GLN A 138 23.53 6.33 10.69
N ARG A 139 24.03 5.80 11.81
CA ARG A 139 24.12 4.35 12.04
C ARG A 139 22.76 3.65 11.97
N SER A 140 21.71 4.30 12.47
CA SER A 140 20.33 3.82 12.37
C SER A 140 19.86 3.70 10.92
N LEU A 141 20.12 4.72 10.11
CA LEU A 141 19.80 4.73 8.67
C LEU A 141 20.60 3.67 7.90
N ASP A 142 21.91 3.56 8.15
CA ASP A 142 22.77 2.57 7.50
C ASP A 142 22.34 1.14 7.83
N ARG A 143 21.87 0.90 9.07
CA ARG A 143 21.34 -0.40 9.47
C ARG A 143 20.06 -0.77 8.71
N LEU A 144 19.17 0.19 8.48
CA LEU A 144 17.96 -0.03 7.68
C LEU A 144 18.32 -0.32 6.22
N PHE A 145 19.25 0.45 5.67
CA PHE A 145 19.74 0.28 4.30
C PHE A 145 20.39 -1.10 4.09
N ALA A 146 21.26 -1.52 5.00
CA ALA A 146 21.86 -2.85 4.97
C ALA A 146 20.82 -3.97 5.08
N ARG A 147 19.81 -3.79 5.95
CA ARG A 147 18.77 -4.79 6.26
C ARG A 147 17.81 -5.05 5.10
N HIS A 148 17.41 -4.02 4.36
CA HIS A 148 16.37 -4.13 3.33
C HIS A 148 16.96 -4.10 1.92
N GLU A 149 16.98 -5.26 1.25
CA GLU A 149 17.48 -5.37 -0.13
C GLU A 149 16.75 -4.46 -1.11
N ALA A 150 15.47 -4.14 -0.89
CA ALA A 150 14.74 -3.20 -1.74
C ALA A 150 15.37 -1.81 -1.79
N LEU A 151 15.87 -1.29 -0.65
CA LEU A 151 16.54 0.01 -0.59
C LEU A 151 17.89 0.03 -1.33
N ARG A 152 18.46 -1.16 -1.53
CA ARG A 152 19.72 -1.41 -2.25
C ARG A 152 19.49 -1.90 -3.68
N SER A 153 18.24 -2.01 -4.13
CA SER A 153 17.93 -2.55 -5.45
C SER A 153 18.13 -1.48 -6.52
N VAL A 154 18.86 -1.84 -7.58
CA VAL A 154 18.99 -1.07 -8.82
C VAL A 154 18.43 -1.90 -9.98
N PHE A 155 17.96 -1.21 -11.02
CA PHE A 155 17.23 -1.78 -12.14
C PHE A 155 18.01 -1.53 -13.42
N VAL A 156 18.67 -2.58 -13.92
CA VAL A 156 19.50 -2.52 -15.13
C VAL A 156 18.83 -3.32 -16.25
N ALA A 157 19.06 -2.92 -17.49
CA ALA A 157 18.50 -3.60 -18.67
C ALA A 157 19.56 -3.93 -19.72
N PRO A 158 20.55 -4.78 -19.40
CA PRO A 158 21.52 -5.23 -20.38
C PRO A 158 20.80 -6.02 -21.47
N GLN A 159 21.08 -5.66 -22.73
CA GLN A 159 20.42 -6.23 -23.91
C GLN A 159 18.87 -6.05 -23.88
N GLY A 160 18.38 -4.99 -23.22
CA GLY A 160 16.97 -4.64 -23.17
C GLY A 160 16.10 -5.51 -22.25
N LYS A 161 16.69 -6.43 -21.47
CA LYS A 161 15.96 -7.25 -20.50
C LYS A 161 16.14 -6.69 -19.08
N PRO A 162 15.08 -6.13 -18.46
CA PRO A 162 15.21 -5.55 -17.13
C PRO A 162 15.46 -6.65 -16.10
N ARG A 163 16.43 -6.42 -15.23
CA ARG A 163 16.76 -7.25 -14.07
C ARG A 163 17.06 -6.36 -12.85
N VAL A 164 17.01 -6.96 -11.67
CA VAL A 164 17.39 -6.33 -10.42
C VAL A 164 18.81 -6.72 -10.06
N GLU A 165 19.62 -5.75 -9.66
CA GLU A 165 20.90 -5.96 -8.98
C GLU A 165 20.82 -5.33 -7.60
N VAL A 166 21.55 -5.88 -6.64
CA VAL A 166 21.49 -5.45 -5.24
C VAL A 166 22.86 -4.89 -4.85
N LEU A 167 22.90 -3.62 -4.48
CA LEU A 167 24.10 -2.93 -4.01
C LEU A 167 24.62 -3.55 -2.70
N PRO A 168 25.93 -3.46 -2.41
CA PRO A 168 26.51 -3.94 -1.16
C PRO A 168 25.86 -3.31 0.10
N PRO A 169 25.73 -4.07 1.20
CA PRO A 169 25.08 -3.58 2.42
C PRO A 169 25.85 -2.46 3.13
N ASP A 170 27.16 -2.35 2.89
CA ASP A 170 28.07 -1.37 3.47
C ASP A 170 28.13 -0.03 2.72
N ALA A 171 27.39 0.12 1.61
CA ALA A 171 27.32 1.39 0.88
C ALA A 171 26.65 2.54 1.66
N GLY A 172 25.86 2.22 2.70
CA GLY A 172 25.21 3.19 3.58
C GLY A 172 24.08 4.00 2.91
N LEU A 173 23.26 4.67 3.72
CA LEU A 173 22.22 5.58 3.21
C LEU A 173 22.83 6.96 2.98
N PRO A 174 22.78 7.51 1.75
CA PRO A 174 23.37 8.81 1.47
C PRO A 174 22.57 9.94 2.14
N VAL A 175 23.22 10.67 3.05
CA VAL A 175 22.64 11.82 3.76
C VAL A 175 23.51 13.06 3.54
N VAL A 176 22.89 14.16 3.09
CA VAL A 176 23.56 15.47 2.99
C VAL A 176 23.16 16.34 4.18
N GLU A 177 24.14 16.86 4.92
CA GLU A 177 23.89 17.80 6.02
C GLU A 177 23.88 19.26 5.54
N HIS A 178 22.94 20.05 6.06
CA HIS A 178 22.83 21.49 5.85
C HIS A 178 22.73 22.21 7.19
N ASP A 179 23.43 23.32 7.37
CA ASP A 179 23.36 24.15 8.58
C ASP A 179 22.75 25.52 8.24
N LEU A 180 21.57 25.80 8.80
CA LEU A 180 20.82 27.03 8.58
C LEU A 180 20.68 27.88 9.85
N ARG A 181 21.37 27.54 10.95
CA ARG A 181 21.16 28.15 12.28
C ARG A 181 21.33 29.67 12.31
N ASP A 182 22.28 30.18 11.55
CA ASP A 182 22.63 31.61 11.55
C ASP A 182 22.12 32.35 10.31
N ARG A 183 21.22 31.74 9.53
CA ARG A 183 20.71 32.33 8.29
C ARG A 183 19.45 33.17 8.54
N PRO A 184 19.42 34.44 8.13
CA PRO A 184 18.21 35.27 8.26
C PRO A 184 17.05 34.77 7.37
N ASP A 185 17.36 34.02 6.31
CA ASP A 185 16.42 33.44 5.36
C ASP A 185 16.22 31.92 5.56
N ALA A 186 16.55 31.37 6.74
CA ALA A 186 16.54 29.93 7.02
C ALA A 186 15.25 29.22 6.59
N GLN A 187 14.09 29.84 6.80
CA GLN A 187 12.80 29.24 6.42
C GLN A 187 12.58 29.17 4.89
N ALA A 188 13.06 30.17 4.15
CA ALA A 188 13.01 30.18 2.69
C ALA A 188 14.00 29.13 2.13
N ALA A 189 15.23 29.12 2.64
CA ALA A 189 16.24 28.13 2.29
C ALA A 189 15.77 26.68 2.58
N LEU A 190 15.07 26.45 3.69
CA LEU A 190 14.44 25.16 3.99
C LEU A 190 13.39 24.78 2.94
N SER A 191 12.54 25.72 2.52
CA SER A 191 11.56 25.49 1.45
C SER A 191 12.23 25.11 0.12
N ASP A 192 13.31 25.80 -0.22
CA ASP A 192 14.08 25.52 -1.43
C ASP A 192 14.72 24.12 -1.38
N LEU A 193 15.31 23.75 -0.24
CA LEU A 193 15.84 22.41 -0.02
C LEU A 193 14.76 21.34 -0.11
N CYS A 194 13.56 21.58 0.42
CA CYS A 194 12.43 20.66 0.28
C CYS A 194 11.99 20.51 -1.19
N HIS A 195 12.00 21.61 -1.94
CA HIS A 195 11.67 21.58 -3.36
C HIS A 195 12.73 20.82 -4.17
N GLU A 196 14.01 21.13 -3.97
CA GLU A 196 15.15 20.46 -4.61
C GLU A 196 15.13 18.96 -4.33
N GLU A 197 14.92 18.58 -3.08
CA GLU A 197 14.90 17.18 -2.64
C GLU A 197 13.74 16.40 -3.29
N ALA A 198 12.56 17.01 -3.45
CA ALA A 198 11.43 16.38 -4.12
C ALA A 198 11.62 16.24 -5.64
N HIS A 199 12.35 17.15 -6.29
CA HIS A 199 12.44 17.22 -7.75
C HIS A 199 13.77 16.73 -8.34
N THR A 200 14.77 16.40 -7.52
CA THR A 200 16.02 15.81 -8.01
C THR A 200 15.74 14.38 -8.51
N PRO A 201 15.96 14.03 -9.79
CA PRO A 201 15.67 12.70 -10.31
C PRO A 201 16.50 11.59 -9.64
N PHE A 202 16.00 10.35 -9.69
CA PHE A 202 16.80 9.16 -9.36
C PHE A 202 17.27 8.47 -10.65
N ASP A 203 18.50 7.96 -10.64
CA ASP A 203 18.99 7.03 -11.66
C ASP A 203 18.67 5.60 -11.22
N LEU A 204 17.70 4.97 -11.87
CA LEU A 204 17.26 3.60 -11.54
C LEU A 204 18.37 2.56 -11.73
N ALA A 205 19.33 2.78 -12.62
CA ALA A 205 20.39 1.83 -12.93
C ALA A 205 21.58 1.94 -11.99
N ARG A 206 21.82 3.12 -11.40
CA ARG A 206 22.98 3.37 -10.52
C ARG A 206 22.62 3.43 -9.04
N GLY A 207 21.44 3.96 -8.70
CA GLY A 207 20.98 4.14 -7.32
C GLY A 207 21.98 4.88 -6.41
N PRO A 208 21.82 4.77 -5.08
CA PRO A 208 20.68 4.18 -4.38
C PRO A 208 19.36 4.93 -4.64
N LEU A 209 18.23 4.24 -4.55
CA LEU A 209 16.89 4.82 -4.81
C LEU A 209 16.22 5.36 -3.55
N ILE A 210 17.07 5.78 -2.60
CA ILE A 210 16.74 6.41 -1.33
C ILE A 210 17.86 7.41 -1.01
N ARG A 211 17.50 8.59 -0.52
CA ARG A 211 18.45 9.61 -0.06
C ARG A 211 17.83 10.48 1.02
N GLY A 212 18.67 11.07 1.85
CA GLY A 212 18.24 11.95 2.93
C GLY A 212 18.95 13.30 2.93
N ARG A 213 18.31 14.29 3.57
CA ARG A 213 18.93 15.56 3.95
C ARG A 213 18.65 15.83 5.42
N LEU A 214 19.69 16.13 6.19
CA LEU A 214 19.56 16.58 7.56
C LEU A 214 19.84 18.08 7.62
N ILE A 215 18.81 18.86 7.89
CA ILE A 215 18.87 20.32 7.99
C ILE A 215 18.84 20.71 9.46
N ARG A 216 19.83 21.49 9.89
CA ARG A 216 19.92 22.03 11.24
C ARG A 216 19.35 23.45 11.28
N MET A 217 18.26 23.65 12.02
CA MET A 217 17.58 24.95 12.17
C MET A 217 18.01 25.68 13.44
N SER A 218 18.29 24.94 14.52
CA SER A 218 18.91 25.42 15.77
C SER A 218 19.73 24.29 16.40
N ASP A 219 20.25 24.48 17.61
CA ASP A 219 20.93 23.39 18.32
C ASP A 219 19.99 22.24 18.72
N ASP A 220 18.69 22.54 18.91
CA ASP A 220 17.65 21.59 19.34
C ASP A 220 16.49 21.49 18.34
N ASP A 221 16.67 21.93 17.09
CA ASP A 221 15.64 21.88 16.05
C ASP A 221 16.26 21.49 14.71
N HIS A 222 15.79 20.37 14.18
CA HIS A 222 16.30 19.78 12.95
C HIS A 222 15.14 19.38 12.05
N VAL A 223 15.37 19.39 10.74
CA VAL A 223 14.46 18.83 9.75
C VAL A 223 15.19 17.73 9.01
N PHE A 224 14.64 16.52 9.03
CA PHE A 224 15.15 15.42 8.21
C PHE A 224 14.20 15.17 7.05
N LEU A 225 14.71 15.32 5.83
CA LEU A 225 14.03 14.95 4.60
C LEU A 225 14.53 13.59 4.15
N LEU A 226 13.61 12.72 3.71
CA LEU A 226 13.92 11.42 3.16
C LEU A 226 13.08 11.21 1.90
N THR A 227 13.74 11.00 0.77
CA THR A 227 13.06 10.74 -0.50
C THR A 227 13.41 9.35 -0.99
N GLN A 228 12.41 8.61 -1.44
CA GLN A 228 12.55 7.29 -2.05
C GLN A 228 11.87 7.26 -3.41
N HIS A 229 12.36 6.41 -4.31
CA HIS A 229 11.61 6.08 -5.52
C HIS A 229 10.52 5.04 -5.21
N HIS A 230 9.31 5.22 -5.74
CA HIS A 230 8.17 4.33 -5.48
C HIS A 230 8.42 2.88 -5.95
N ILE A 231 9.39 2.63 -6.82
CA ILE A 231 9.76 1.27 -7.27
C ILE A 231 10.41 0.39 -6.17
N VAL A 232 10.95 1.01 -5.12
CA VAL A 232 11.60 0.29 -4.00
C VAL A 232 10.81 0.39 -2.69
N SER A 233 9.69 1.11 -2.68
CA SER A 233 8.96 1.44 -1.46
C SER A 233 7.49 1.74 -1.75
N ASP A 234 6.64 1.61 -0.75
CA ASP A 234 5.23 1.99 -0.79
C ASP A 234 4.80 2.55 0.56
N GLY A 235 3.57 3.07 0.68
CA GLY A 235 3.16 3.67 1.96
C GLY A 235 3.07 2.69 3.12
N TRP A 236 2.89 1.39 2.85
CA TRP A 236 3.03 0.36 3.89
C TRP A 236 4.50 0.24 4.34
N SER A 237 5.44 0.20 3.40
CA SER A 237 6.87 0.24 3.66
C SER A 237 7.28 1.46 4.46
N MET A 238 6.58 2.59 4.32
CA MET A 238 6.83 3.79 5.14
C MET A 238 6.48 3.59 6.60
N GLY A 239 5.38 2.90 6.91
CA GLY A 239 5.10 2.47 8.28
C GLY A 239 6.20 1.55 8.83
N VAL A 240 6.65 0.58 8.04
CA VAL A 240 7.74 -0.33 8.43
C VAL A 240 9.04 0.44 8.68
N LEU A 241 9.43 1.33 7.78
CA LEU A 241 10.65 2.13 7.88
C LEU A 241 10.63 3.02 9.12
N VAL A 242 9.53 3.75 9.35
CA VAL A 242 9.38 4.64 10.52
C VAL A 242 9.48 3.86 11.82
N ARG A 243 8.79 2.72 11.90
CA ARG A 243 8.79 1.85 13.07
C ARG A 243 10.20 1.29 13.35
N GLU A 244 10.86 0.73 12.33
CA GLU A 244 12.21 0.19 12.50
C GLU A 244 13.26 1.29 12.79
N LEU A 245 13.13 2.47 12.17
CA LEU A 245 13.97 3.63 12.46
C LEU A 245 13.84 4.04 13.92
N SER A 246 12.61 4.23 14.40
CA SER A 246 12.34 4.61 15.80
C SER A 246 12.96 3.60 16.78
N GLN A 247 12.85 2.30 16.49
CA GLN A 247 13.40 1.24 17.33
C GLN A 247 14.93 1.12 17.29
N SER A 248 15.56 1.63 16.23
CA SER A 248 17.02 1.61 16.08
C SER A 248 17.72 2.71 16.86
N LEU A 249 16.99 3.75 17.28
CA LEU A 249 17.56 4.94 17.92
C LEU A 249 17.99 4.65 19.37
N PRO A 250 19.11 5.22 19.84
CA PRO A 250 19.57 5.02 21.20
C PRO A 250 18.55 5.50 22.24
N GLY A 251 18.30 4.70 23.28
CA GLY A 251 17.39 5.05 24.38
C GLY A 251 16.07 4.28 24.38
N VAL A 252 15.69 3.67 23.26
CA VAL A 252 14.53 2.76 23.19
C VAL A 252 14.92 1.41 23.83
N ARG A 253 14.30 1.06 24.96
CA ARG A 253 14.53 -0.20 25.70
C ARG A 253 13.26 -1.06 25.71
N GLY A 254 13.42 -2.38 25.83
CA GLY A 254 12.31 -3.36 25.95
C GLY A 254 12.01 -4.13 24.66
N ARG A 255 10.81 -4.73 24.54
CA ARG A 255 10.34 -5.52 23.37
C ARG A 255 10.49 -4.77 22.02
N ALA A 256 10.52 -3.44 22.06
CA ALA A 256 10.75 -2.57 20.91
C ALA A 256 12.14 -2.74 20.26
N ALA A 257 13.17 -3.15 21.01
CA ALA A 257 14.53 -3.34 20.46
C ALA A 257 14.71 -4.69 19.72
N THR A 258 13.72 -5.59 19.75
CA THR A 258 13.90 -7.01 19.38
C THR A 258 13.60 -7.32 17.89
N ILE A 259 12.94 -6.42 17.14
CA ILE A 259 12.56 -6.68 15.74
C ILE A 259 13.78 -6.70 14.81
N LEU A 260 14.75 -5.80 15.03
CA LEU A 260 15.97 -5.72 14.21
C LEU A 260 16.91 -6.94 14.38
N CYS A 261 16.62 -7.86 15.30
CA CYS A 261 17.33 -9.12 15.48
C CYS A 261 16.71 -10.29 14.68
N ARG A 262 15.49 -10.13 14.14
CA ARG A 262 14.86 -11.15 13.28
C ARG A 262 15.45 -11.05 11.87
N ARG A 263 16.10 -12.13 11.42
CA ARG A 263 16.50 -12.28 10.02
C ARG A 263 15.28 -12.70 9.21
N TRP A 264 14.97 -11.95 8.16
CA TRP A 264 13.89 -12.31 7.24
C TRP A 264 14.24 -13.60 6.51
N ARG A 265 13.26 -14.50 6.38
CA ARG A 265 13.40 -15.73 5.58
C ARG A 265 13.29 -15.44 4.07
N SER A 266 12.72 -14.29 3.73
CA SER A 266 12.40 -13.83 2.37
C SER A 266 12.76 -12.35 2.22
N SER A 267 12.89 -11.91 0.98
CA SER A 267 13.16 -10.53 0.56
C SER A 267 12.28 -10.14 -0.63
N THR A 268 12.32 -8.86 -1.00
CA THR A 268 11.56 -8.34 -2.15
C THR A 268 11.92 -9.03 -3.48
N PRO A 269 13.20 -9.31 -3.80
CA PRO A 269 13.54 -10.15 -4.96
C PRO A 269 12.98 -11.57 -4.91
N ASP A 270 12.93 -12.20 -3.72
CA ASP A 270 12.35 -13.54 -3.56
C ASP A 270 10.84 -13.52 -3.84
N TYR A 271 10.14 -12.49 -3.36
CA TYR A 271 8.73 -12.26 -3.68
C TYR A 271 8.50 -12.07 -5.17
N ALA A 272 9.35 -11.27 -5.85
CA ALA A 272 9.21 -11.03 -7.28
C ALA A 272 9.32 -12.33 -8.09
N ALA A 273 10.29 -13.19 -7.77
CA ALA A 273 10.44 -14.49 -8.41
C ALA A 273 9.25 -15.42 -8.12
N TRP A 274 8.81 -15.48 -6.86
CA TRP A 274 7.63 -16.25 -6.46
C TRP A 274 6.37 -15.78 -7.19
N GLN A 275 6.14 -14.46 -7.30
CA GLN A 275 4.97 -13.89 -7.97
C GLN A 275 4.89 -14.32 -9.44
N ARG A 276 6.04 -14.34 -10.14
CA ARG A 276 6.12 -14.76 -11.55
C ARG A 276 5.77 -16.22 -11.75
N GLN A 277 6.17 -17.09 -10.82
CA GLN A 277 5.87 -18.51 -10.88
C GLN A 277 4.44 -18.80 -10.48
N TRP A 278 3.97 -18.14 -9.41
CA TRP A 278 2.66 -18.39 -8.81
C TRP A 278 1.51 -17.89 -9.68
N LEU A 279 1.67 -16.73 -10.32
CA LEU A 279 0.68 -16.18 -11.24
C LEU A 279 0.92 -16.70 -12.66
N SER A 280 0.80 -18.02 -12.83
CA SER A 280 0.99 -18.70 -14.12
C SER A 280 -0.10 -19.76 -14.36
N GLY A 281 -0.14 -20.28 -15.59
CA GLY A 281 -1.05 -21.37 -15.98
C GLY A 281 -2.53 -21.01 -15.76
N GLU A 282 -3.27 -21.94 -15.15
CA GLU A 282 -4.72 -21.82 -14.90
C GLU A 282 -5.06 -20.63 -14.01
N ARG A 283 -4.28 -20.35 -12.96
CA ARG A 283 -4.56 -19.23 -12.04
C ARG A 283 -4.54 -17.88 -12.76
N LEU A 284 -3.54 -17.68 -13.62
CA LEU A 284 -3.47 -16.46 -14.44
C LEU A 284 -4.67 -16.36 -15.38
N GLN A 285 -5.12 -17.47 -15.98
CA GLN A 285 -6.27 -17.48 -16.87
C GLN A 285 -7.57 -17.14 -16.15
N THR A 286 -7.83 -17.73 -14.98
CA THR A 286 -9.01 -17.43 -14.17
C THR A 286 -9.05 -15.97 -13.75
N GLN A 287 -7.92 -15.45 -13.24
CA GLN A 287 -7.75 -14.04 -12.90
C GLN A 287 -8.01 -13.13 -14.11
N ALA A 288 -7.38 -13.43 -15.25
CA ALA A 288 -7.53 -12.67 -16.48
C ALA A 288 -8.97 -12.66 -17.01
N GLN A 289 -9.66 -13.80 -16.93
CA GLN A 289 -11.03 -13.93 -17.43
C GLN A 289 -12.00 -13.07 -16.63
N TYR A 290 -11.90 -13.08 -15.31
CA TYR A 290 -12.72 -12.20 -14.46
C TYR A 290 -12.58 -10.72 -14.84
N TRP A 291 -11.34 -10.24 -15.00
CA TRP A 291 -11.08 -8.84 -15.31
C TRP A 291 -11.55 -8.46 -16.72
N ARG A 292 -11.39 -9.38 -17.68
CA ARG A 292 -11.90 -9.21 -19.05
C ARG A 292 -13.42 -9.06 -19.05
N ASP A 293 -14.13 -9.93 -18.34
CA ASP A 293 -15.60 -9.93 -18.32
C ASP A 293 -16.14 -8.72 -17.55
N THR A 294 -15.56 -8.42 -16.39
CA THR A 294 -16.01 -7.33 -15.51
C THR A 294 -15.83 -5.96 -16.17
N LEU A 295 -14.71 -5.76 -16.86
CA LEU A 295 -14.38 -4.49 -17.52
C LEU A 295 -14.78 -4.45 -18.99
N TYR A 296 -15.44 -5.49 -19.51
CA TYR A 296 -15.95 -5.51 -20.87
C TYR A 296 -16.96 -4.39 -21.09
N GLY A 297 -16.72 -3.53 -22.08
CA GLY A 297 -17.58 -2.39 -22.38
C GLY A 297 -17.62 -1.33 -21.26
N ALA A 298 -16.65 -1.34 -20.33
CA ALA A 298 -16.51 -0.26 -19.36
C ALA A 298 -16.33 1.09 -20.08
N PRO A 299 -16.87 2.18 -19.51
CA PRO A 299 -16.74 3.50 -20.12
C PRO A 299 -15.27 3.90 -20.23
N ALA A 300 -14.84 4.31 -21.42
CA ALA A 300 -13.46 4.74 -21.63
C ALA A 300 -13.11 5.99 -20.80
N ARG A 301 -14.11 6.83 -20.51
CA ARG A 301 -13.91 8.13 -19.86
C ARG A 301 -15.05 8.49 -18.91
N LEU A 302 -14.69 8.98 -17.73
CA LEU A 302 -15.56 9.69 -16.81
C LEU A 302 -15.66 11.18 -17.19
N ALA A 303 -16.84 11.63 -17.58
CA ALA A 303 -17.12 12.99 -18.06
C ALA A 303 -17.46 13.94 -16.90
N LEU A 304 -16.50 14.21 -16.02
CA LEU A 304 -16.68 15.19 -14.95
C LEU A 304 -16.75 16.62 -15.51
N PRO A 305 -17.54 17.52 -14.89
CA PRO A 305 -17.54 18.93 -15.22
C PRO A 305 -16.19 19.54 -14.79
N THR A 306 -15.44 20.08 -15.75
CA THR A 306 -14.17 20.77 -15.52
C THR A 306 -14.27 22.23 -15.92
N ASP A 307 -13.64 23.12 -15.14
CA ASP A 307 -13.65 24.57 -15.42
C ASP A 307 -12.92 24.93 -16.72
N TRP A 308 -11.96 24.09 -17.13
CA TRP A 308 -11.18 24.24 -18.37
C TRP A 308 -11.24 22.95 -19.21
N PRO A 309 -11.06 23.06 -20.54
CA PRO A 309 -10.94 21.89 -21.40
C PRO A 309 -9.70 21.06 -21.02
N ARG A 310 -9.81 19.74 -21.19
CA ARG A 310 -8.69 18.83 -20.97
C ARG A 310 -7.57 19.08 -22.00
N PRO A 311 -6.30 19.18 -21.59
CA PRO A 311 -5.18 19.32 -22.51
C PRO A 311 -4.97 18.05 -23.35
N ALA A 312 -4.35 18.17 -24.53
CA ALA A 312 -4.07 17.04 -25.42
C ALA A 312 -3.08 16.00 -24.83
N GLN A 313 -2.25 16.43 -23.87
CA GLN A 313 -1.36 15.58 -23.08
C GLN A 313 -1.69 15.77 -21.61
N GLN A 314 -1.71 14.67 -20.87
CA GLN A 314 -2.00 14.67 -19.44
C GLN A 314 -1.01 15.58 -18.69
N SER A 315 -1.55 16.51 -17.89
CA SER A 315 -0.78 17.27 -16.92
C SER A 315 -0.86 16.60 -15.56
N PHE A 316 0.24 16.64 -14.81
CA PHE A 316 0.31 16.15 -13.43
C PHE A 316 0.20 17.28 -12.39
N ALA A 317 0.07 18.53 -12.84
CA ALA A 317 -0.19 19.69 -11.99
C ALA A 317 -1.51 19.53 -11.22
N GLY A 318 -1.47 19.68 -9.89
CA GLY A 318 -2.65 19.51 -9.05
C GLY A 318 -2.57 20.20 -7.70
N ALA A 319 -3.72 20.30 -7.03
CA ALA A 319 -3.88 20.86 -5.69
C ALA A 319 -4.65 19.88 -4.79
N SER A 320 -4.78 20.20 -3.50
CA SER A 320 -5.59 19.43 -2.56
C SER A 320 -6.52 20.33 -1.77
N VAL A 321 -7.76 19.92 -1.62
CA VAL A 321 -8.74 20.56 -0.74
C VAL A 321 -9.08 19.60 0.39
N PRO A 322 -8.74 19.93 1.66
CA PRO A 322 -9.10 19.08 2.78
C PRO A 322 -10.61 19.15 3.04
N VAL A 323 -11.23 18.00 3.25
CA VAL A 323 -12.64 17.87 3.64
C VAL A 323 -12.70 17.07 4.93
N VAL A 324 -13.43 17.58 5.92
CA VAL A 324 -13.57 16.95 7.24
C VAL A 324 -14.98 16.38 7.37
N ILE A 325 -15.07 15.08 7.63
CA ILE A 325 -16.30 14.40 8.03
C ILE A 325 -16.28 14.31 9.55
N ASP A 326 -17.21 14.98 10.22
CA ASP A 326 -17.23 15.06 11.67
C ASP A 326 -17.50 13.70 12.36
N ALA A 327 -17.32 13.68 13.68
CA ALA A 327 -17.44 12.46 14.47
C ALA A 327 -18.88 11.92 14.50
N ASP A 328 -19.90 12.77 14.43
CA ASP A 328 -21.31 12.36 14.45
C ASP A 328 -21.70 11.68 13.14
N LEU A 329 -21.35 12.29 12.01
CA LEU A 329 -21.56 11.72 10.69
C LEU A 329 -20.75 10.43 10.54
N THR A 330 -19.49 10.40 11.02
CA THR A 330 -18.67 9.18 11.01
C THR A 330 -19.32 8.05 11.82
N ARG A 331 -19.88 8.34 13.01
CA ARG A 331 -20.64 7.34 13.80
C ARG A 331 -21.89 6.87 13.04
N GLY A 332 -22.59 7.77 12.37
CA GLY A 332 -23.73 7.45 11.51
C GLY A 332 -23.37 6.51 10.37
N LEU A 333 -22.30 6.83 9.64
CA LEU A 333 -21.79 6.00 8.54
C LEU A 333 -21.38 4.61 9.03
N LYS A 334 -20.67 4.51 10.16
CA LYS A 334 -20.33 3.21 10.77
C LYS A 334 -21.57 2.39 11.13
N ARG A 335 -22.64 3.02 11.62
CA ARG A 335 -23.92 2.33 11.89
C ARG A 335 -24.56 1.83 10.59
N LEU A 336 -24.62 2.68 9.56
CA LEU A 336 -25.15 2.30 8.25
C LEU A 336 -24.37 1.13 7.65
N SER A 337 -23.03 1.18 7.71
CA SER A 337 -22.17 0.10 7.23
C SER A 337 -22.56 -1.24 7.88
N ARG A 338 -22.72 -1.25 9.21
CA ARG A 338 -23.13 -2.44 9.97
C ARG A 338 -24.51 -2.96 9.58
N GLN A 339 -25.50 -2.08 9.45
CA GLN A 339 -26.87 -2.45 9.09
C GLN A 339 -26.95 -3.15 7.74
N HIS A 340 -26.06 -2.80 6.80
CA HIS A 340 -26.01 -3.38 5.46
C HIS A 340 -24.89 -4.41 5.27
N GLY A 341 -24.18 -4.84 6.34
CA GLY A 341 -23.10 -5.82 6.22
C GLY A 341 -21.92 -5.35 5.34
N THR A 342 -21.66 -4.04 5.29
CA THR A 342 -20.56 -3.43 4.54
C THR A 342 -19.48 -2.90 5.46
N THR A 343 -18.28 -2.69 4.93
CA THR A 343 -17.24 -1.91 5.63
C THR A 343 -17.46 -0.42 5.43
N LEU A 344 -16.89 0.41 6.30
CA LEU A 344 -16.91 1.87 6.11
C LEU A 344 -16.29 2.29 4.76
N PHE A 345 -15.26 1.59 4.31
CA PHE A 345 -14.68 1.79 2.99
C PHE A 345 -15.71 1.59 1.86
N MET A 346 -16.45 0.47 1.88
CA MET A 346 -17.49 0.19 0.88
C MET A 346 -18.60 1.24 0.91
N THR A 347 -18.99 1.69 2.11
CA THR A 347 -19.97 2.78 2.26
C THR A 347 -19.47 4.09 1.66
N MET A 348 -18.20 4.45 1.90
CA MET A 348 -17.59 5.64 1.34
C MET A 348 -17.39 5.55 -0.18
N LEU A 349 -17.04 4.36 -0.69
CA LEU A 349 -16.95 4.10 -2.13
C LEU A 349 -18.31 4.25 -2.82
N ALA A 350 -19.37 3.70 -2.23
CA ALA A 350 -20.74 3.86 -2.73
C ALA A 350 -21.17 5.33 -2.76
N ALA A 351 -20.91 6.06 -1.67
CA ALA A 351 -21.21 7.48 -1.59
C ALA A 351 -20.42 8.29 -2.63
N TRP A 352 -19.14 7.96 -2.83
CA TRP A 352 -18.30 8.61 -3.83
C TRP A 352 -18.77 8.32 -5.26
N ALA A 353 -19.11 7.08 -5.57
CA ALA A 353 -19.69 6.70 -6.86
C ALA A 353 -20.99 7.46 -7.15
N ALA A 354 -21.86 7.63 -6.13
CA ALA A 354 -23.09 8.42 -6.27
C ALA A 354 -22.84 9.91 -6.52
N VAL A 355 -21.77 10.48 -5.97
CA VAL A 355 -21.36 11.87 -6.27
C VAL A 355 -20.85 11.97 -7.70
N LEU A 356 -19.95 11.07 -8.11
CA LEU A 356 -19.38 11.06 -9.47
C LEU A 356 -20.48 10.89 -10.52
N SER A 357 -21.41 9.96 -10.32
CA SER A 357 -22.55 9.72 -11.22
C SER A 357 -23.41 10.97 -11.41
N ARG A 358 -23.77 11.65 -10.31
CA ARG A 358 -24.58 12.88 -10.38
C ARG A 358 -23.85 14.03 -11.08
N LEU A 359 -22.53 14.12 -10.92
CA LEU A 359 -21.75 15.17 -11.56
C LEU A 359 -21.50 14.89 -13.04
N SER A 360 -21.25 13.64 -13.42
CA SER A 360 -20.96 13.26 -14.81
C SER A 360 -22.20 12.96 -15.66
N GLY A 361 -23.35 12.69 -15.03
CA GLY A 361 -24.54 12.16 -15.69
C GLY A 361 -24.35 10.74 -16.22
N GLN A 362 -23.39 9.99 -15.67
CA GLN A 362 -23.12 8.60 -16.05
C GLN A 362 -23.52 7.64 -14.92
N ASP A 363 -24.12 6.52 -15.30
CA ASP A 363 -24.56 5.50 -14.35
C ASP A 363 -23.57 4.32 -14.24
N ASP A 364 -22.63 4.20 -15.17
CA ASP A 364 -21.57 3.18 -15.13
C ASP A 364 -20.24 3.89 -14.92
N LEU A 365 -19.51 3.52 -13.87
CA LEU A 365 -18.30 4.20 -13.42
C LEU A 365 -17.21 3.18 -13.12
N VAL A 366 -15.96 3.50 -13.43
CA VAL A 366 -14.80 2.74 -12.97
C VAL A 366 -13.96 3.63 -12.05
N ILE A 367 -13.74 3.15 -10.83
CA ILE A 367 -12.96 3.86 -9.79
C ILE A 367 -11.73 3.02 -9.45
N GLY A 368 -10.55 3.64 -9.54
CA GLY A 368 -9.32 3.01 -9.09
C GLY A 368 -9.26 2.95 -7.57
N VAL A 369 -8.90 1.78 -7.02
CA VAL A 369 -8.73 1.59 -5.58
C VAL A 369 -7.37 0.93 -5.32
N PRO A 370 -6.42 1.62 -4.66
CA PRO A 370 -5.16 1.01 -4.31
C PRO A 370 -5.36 -0.04 -3.21
N SER A 371 -4.72 -1.20 -3.38
CA SER A 371 -4.64 -2.29 -2.41
C SER A 371 -3.19 -2.47 -1.98
N ALA A 372 -2.96 -2.66 -0.68
CA ALA A 372 -1.62 -2.92 -0.17
C ALA A 372 -0.99 -4.21 -0.73
N ASN A 373 -1.83 -5.17 -1.16
CA ASN A 373 -1.40 -6.46 -1.73
C ASN A 373 -0.42 -7.24 -0.83
N ARG A 374 -0.51 -7.03 0.48
CA ARG A 374 0.31 -7.68 1.51
C ARG A 374 -0.51 -8.73 2.23
N CYS A 375 -0.97 -9.69 1.45
CA CYS A 375 -1.82 -10.78 1.86
C CYS A 375 -1.04 -11.95 2.47
N ARG A 376 0.23 -11.75 2.86
CA ARG A 376 1.12 -12.79 3.39
C ARG A 376 2.03 -12.25 4.46
N ARG A 377 2.17 -13.01 5.55
CA ARG A 377 3.00 -12.63 6.70
C ARG A 377 4.47 -12.44 6.31
N GLU A 378 4.96 -13.21 5.37
CA GLU A 378 6.33 -13.20 4.85
C GLU A 378 6.71 -11.87 4.17
N ILE A 379 5.72 -11.09 3.73
CA ILE A 379 5.91 -9.80 3.06
C ILE A 379 5.35 -8.61 3.84
N GLU A 380 4.61 -8.82 4.95
CA GLU A 380 4.06 -7.73 5.77
C GLU A 380 5.14 -6.79 6.32
N GLU A 381 6.30 -7.33 6.67
CA GLU A 381 7.37 -6.57 7.34
C GLU A 381 8.53 -6.20 6.39
N LEU A 382 8.39 -6.44 5.08
CA LEU A 382 9.40 -6.10 4.08
C LEU A 382 9.23 -4.67 3.56
N ILE A 383 10.33 -3.98 3.29
CA ILE A 383 10.30 -2.76 2.47
C ILE A 383 10.34 -3.17 0.98
N GLY A 384 9.47 -2.58 0.17
CA GLY A 384 9.38 -2.86 -1.27
C GLY A 384 8.13 -2.27 -1.90
N PHE A 385 7.98 -2.43 -3.21
CA PHE A 385 6.80 -1.98 -3.95
C PHE A 385 5.84 -3.15 -4.16
N PHE A 386 4.78 -3.21 -3.34
CA PHE A 386 3.78 -4.29 -3.40
C PHE A 386 2.41 -3.82 -3.83
N VAL A 387 2.10 -2.52 -3.67
CA VAL A 387 0.79 -1.93 -3.97
C VAL A 387 0.30 -2.35 -5.36
N ASN A 388 -0.94 -2.85 -5.38
CA ASN A 388 -1.69 -3.08 -6.61
C ASN A 388 -2.85 -2.08 -6.71
N THR A 389 -3.44 -1.90 -7.89
CA THR A 389 -4.64 -1.07 -8.08
C THR A 389 -5.77 -1.90 -8.66
N LEU A 390 -6.94 -1.88 -8.01
CA LEU A 390 -8.14 -2.55 -8.49
C LEU A 390 -9.03 -1.54 -9.22
N ALA A 391 -9.47 -1.89 -10.42
CA ALA A 391 -10.44 -1.09 -11.19
C ALA A 391 -11.86 -1.53 -10.82
N LEU A 392 -12.48 -0.85 -9.85
CA LEU A 392 -13.82 -1.21 -9.38
C LEU A 392 -14.87 -0.55 -10.28
N ARG A 393 -15.58 -1.38 -11.05
CA ARG A 393 -16.73 -0.95 -11.85
C ARG A 393 -18.00 -0.95 -10.98
N ILE A 394 -18.63 0.20 -10.85
CA ILE A 394 -19.83 0.41 -10.04
C ILE A 394 -20.97 0.85 -10.96
N ASP A 395 -22.07 0.11 -10.90
CA ASP A 395 -23.27 0.32 -11.71
C ASP A 395 -24.39 0.97 -10.86
N LEU A 396 -24.77 2.18 -11.25
CA LEU A 396 -25.84 3.00 -10.70
C LEU A 396 -27.07 3.06 -11.62
N SER A 397 -27.14 2.21 -12.64
CA SER A 397 -28.29 2.18 -13.55
C SER A 397 -29.60 1.80 -12.82
N GLY A 398 -30.69 2.41 -13.27
CA GLY A 398 -32.03 2.16 -12.75
C GLY A 398 -32.34 2.86 -11.42
N GLU A 399 -31.64 3.96 -11.11
CA GLU A 399 -31.85 4.78 -9.90
C GLU A 399 -31.93 3.94 -8.60
N PRO A 400 -30.85 3.19 -8.26
CA PRO A 400 -30.88 2.28 -7.13
C PRO A 400 -31.10 3.01 -5.81
N SER A 401 -31.78 2.34 -4.88
CA SER A 401 -31.82 2.80 -3.49
C SER A 401 -30.42 2.80 -2.87
N VAL A 402 -30.24 3.50 -1.75
CA VAL A 402 -28.96 3.47 -0.99
C VAL A 402 -28.59 2.03 -0.61
N SER A 403 -29.58 1.21 -0.23
CA SER A 403 -29.36 -0.20 0.11
C SER A 403 -28.85 -1.00 -1.08
N ASP A 404 -29.46 -0.82 -2.26
CA ASP A 404 -29.07 -1.53 -3.47
C ASP A 404 -27.67 -1.12 -3.93
N LEU A 405 -27.35 0.16 -3.85
CA LEU A 405 -26.02 0.67 -4.22
C LEU A 405 -24.93 0.12 -3.27
N LEU A 406 -25.21 0.07 -1.96
CA LEU A 406 -24.29 -0.54 -0.99
C LEU A 406 -24.05 -2.02 -1.29
N GLU A 407 -25.10 -2.77 -1.62
CA GLU A 407 -24.98 -4.19 -1.96
C GLU A 407 -24.21 -4.41 -3.28
N ARG A 408 -24.51 -3.63 -4.33
CA ARG A 408 -23.76 -3.65 -5.59
C ARG A 408 -22.28 -3.36 -5.35
N THR A 409 -21.98 -2.34 -4.55
CA THR A 409 -20.62 -1.94 -4.20
C THR A 409 -19.90 -3.02 -3.38
N ARG A 410 -20.59 -3.64 -2.41
CA ARG A 410 -20.07 -4.77 -1.62
C ARG A 410 -19.67 -5.93 -2.52
N ARG A 411 -20.54 -6.34 -3.43
CA ARG A 411 -20.29 -7.42 -4.39
C ARG A 411 -19.11 -7.10 -5.31
N ALA A 412 -19.06 -5.90 -5.87
CA ALA A 412 -17.96 -5.46 -6.73
C ALA A 412 -16.62 -5.46 -5.98
N ALA A 413 -16.58 -4.90 -4.76
CA ALA A 413 -15.36 -4.86 -3.95
C ALA A 413 -14.88 -6.26 -3.53
N LEU A 414 -15.77 -7.16 -3.11
CA LEU A 414 -15.40 -8.51 -2.69
C LEU A 414 -14.89 -9.36 -3.86
N THR A 415 -15.60 -9.35 -4.99
CA THR A 415 -15.19 -10.12 -6.18
C THR A 415 -13.86 -9.60 -6.76
N ALA A 416 -13.65 -8.30 -6.79
CA ALA A 416 -12.39 -7.72 -7.23
C ALA A 416 -11.23 -8.07 -6.29
N GLN A 417 -11.50 -8.18 -4.98
CA GLN A 417 -10.49 -8.57 -4.00
C GLN A 417 -10.07 -10.04 -4.15
N GLU A 418 -11.00 -10.94 -4.50
CA GLU A 418 -10.69 -12.34 -4.82
C GLU A 418 -9.79 -12.45 -6.07
N HIS A 419 -9.88 -11.46 -6.96
CA HIS A 419 -9.08 -11.37 -8.18
C HIS A 419 -7.96 -10.32 -8.12
N GLN A 420 -7.52 -9.95 -6.91
CA GLN A 420 -6.51 -8.90 -6.71
C GLN A 420 -5.09 -9.32 -7.09
N ASP A 421 -4.84 -10.61 -7.31
CA ASP A 421 -3.50 -11.15 -7.56
C ASP A 421 -2.95 -10.69 -8.92
N LEU A 422 -3.85 -10.37 -9.86
CA LEU A 422 -3.48 -9.86 -11.16
C LEU A 422 -3.06 -8.38 -11.04
N PRO A 423 -1.83 -8.03 -11.41
CA PRO A 423 -1.38 -6.64 -11.43
C PRO A 423 -2.25 -5.81 -12.37
N PHE A 424 -2.55 -4.57 -11.98
CA PHE A 424 -3.36 -3.64 -12.76
C PHE A 424 -2.90 -3.51 -14.22
N GLU A 425 -1.60 -3.61 -14.47
CA GLU A 425 -1.04 -3.47 -15.81
C GLU A 425 -1.38 -4.63 -16.71
N GLN A 426 -1.36 -5.85 -16.15
CA GLN A 426 -1.85 -7.03 -16.87
C GLN A 426 -3.35 -6.88 -17.15
N VAL A 427 -4.12 -6.31 -16.22
CA VAL A 427 -5.54 -5.98 -16.45
C VAL A 427 -5.70 -5.03 -17.64
N VAL A 428 -4.91 -3.95 -17.73
CA VAL A 428 -4.93 -3.03 -18.87
C VAL A 428 -4.57 -3.73 -20.19
N ASP A 429 -3.55 -4.59 -20.18
CA ASP A 429 -3.12 -5.34 -21.38
C ASP A 429 -4.16 -6.36 -21.84
N ILE A 430 -4.91 -6.96 -20.91
CA ILE A 430 -5.97 -7.93 -21.19
C ILE A 430 -7.25 -7.26 -21.68
N VAL A 431 -7.64 -6.14 -21.06
CA VAL A 431 -8.88 -5.41 -21.39
C VAL A 431 -8.72 -4.59 -22.66
N GLN A 432 -7.49 -4.15 -22.96
CA GLN A 432 -7.16 -3.31 -24.12
C GLN A 432 -8.11 -2.10 -24.31
N PRO A 433 -8.28 -1.25 -23.27
CA PRO A 433 -9.11 -0.07 -23.41
C PRO A 433 -8.51 0.90 -24.45
N PRO A 434 -9.32 1.78 -25.06
CA PRO A 434 -8.83 2.85 -25.92
C PRO A 434 -7.71 3.64 -25.23
N ARG A 435 -6.57 3.79 -25.91
CA ARG A 435 -5.41 4.52 -25.39
C ARG A 435 -5.47 5.96 -25.86
N HIS A 436 -5.45 6.88 -24.91
CA HIS A 436 -5.38 8.31 -25.15
C HIS A 436 -4.23 8.92 -24.32
N LEU A 437 -3.66 10.03 -24.80
CA LEU A 437 -2.53 10.70 -24.13
C LEU A 437 -2.97 11.69 -23.04
N ASP A 438 -4.26 12.01 -22.99
CA ASP A 438 -4.83 13.04 -22.11
C ASP A 438 -5.43 12.47 -20.81
N HIS A 439 -5.53 11.14 -20.67
CA HIS A 439 -6.04 10.47 -19.48
C HIS A 439 -5.51 9.04 -19.30
N THR A 440 -5.60 8.55 -18.06
CA THR A 440 -5.22 7.19 -17.68
C THR A 440 -6.22 6.15 -18.20
N PRO A 441 -5.74 4.93 -18.54
CA PRO A 441 -6.62 3.84 -18.98
C PRO A 441 -7.52 3.33 -17.84
N LEU A 442 -8.71 2.84 -18.21
CA LEU A 442 -9.74 2.26 -17.34
C LEU A 442 -10.44 3.21 -16.36
N PHE A 443 -9.73 4.11 -15.69
CA PHE A 443 -10.33 5.05 -14.75
C PHE A 443 -9.58 6.39 -14.72
N GLN A 444 -10.26 7.46 -14.30
CA GLN A 444 -9.69 8.80 -14.12
C GLN A 444 -9.83 9.34 -12.70
N VAL A 445 -10.54 8.60 -11.83
CA VAL A 445 -10.72 8.92 -10.42
C VAL A 445 -10.26 7.73 -9.59
N MET A 446 -9.59 8.02 -8.49
CA MET A 446 -9.10 7.04 -7.54
C MET A 446 -9.62 7.36 -6.13
N LEU A 447 -10.00 6.32 -5.38
CA LEU A 447 -10.35 6.42 -3.97
C LEU A 447 -9.34 5.61 -3.14
N ALA A 448 -8.40 6.31 -2.52
CA ALA A 448 -7.45 5.70 -1.59
C ALA A 448 -8.03 5.70 -0.16
N TRP A 449 -8.06 4.53 0.49
CA TRP A 449 -8.50 4.38 1.87
C TRP A 449 -7.33 4.10 2.79
N GLN A 450 -7.10 5.00 3.75
CA GLN A 450 -6.01 4.88 4.70
C GLN A 450 -6.57 4.66 6.09
N ASN A 451 -6.24 3.50 6.68
CA ASN A 451 -6.64 3.17 8.04
C ASN A 451 -5.43 2.89 8.95
N ASN A 452 -4.21 3.05 8.42
CA ASN A 452 -2.99 2.86 9.17
C ASN A 452 -2.65 4.16 9.88
N THR A 453 -2.61 4.14 11.22
CA THR A 453 -1.91 5.15 11.99
C THR A 453 -0.44 5.07 11.62
N VAL A 454 0.07 6.04 10.84
CA VAL A 454 1.52 6.18 10.71
C VAL A 454 2.02 6.70 12.05
N GLU A 455 2.64 5.82 12.83
CA GLU A 455 3.24 6.16 14.12
C GLU A 455 4.11 7.40 13.97
N SER A 456 3.97 8.38 14.86
CA SER A 456 4.90 9.48 14.97
C SER A 456 6.24 8.96 15.45
N LEU A 457 7.34 9.40 14.84
CA LEU A 457 8.68 9.22 15.42
C LEU A 457 8.72 10.01 16.74
N ASP A 458 8.56 9.31 17.87
CA ASP A 458 8.65 9.91 19.20
C ASP A 458 10.11 9.91 19.66
N LEU A 459 10.87 10.85 19.11
CA LEU A 459 12.11 11.32 19.72
C LEU A 459 11.71 12.35 20.77
N ALA A 460 11.69 12.01 22.06
CA ALA A 460 11.42 12.89 23.21
C ALA A 460 11.02 14.34 22.83
N GLY A 461 9.79 14.56 22.33
CA GLY A 461 9.30 15.86 21.87
C GLY A 461 9.20 16.12 20.35
N SER A 462 9.32 15.11 19.50
CA SER A 462 9.18 15.24 18.04
C SER A 462 7.72 15.44 17.62
N GLU A 463 7.49 16.46 16.79
CA GLU A 463 6.20 16.76 16.17
C GLU A 463 6.33 16.64 14.65
N ARG A 464 5.30 16.12 13.96
CA ARG A 464 5.23 16.16 12.49
C ARG A 464 5.15 17.63 12.03
N GLY A 465 6.28 18.18 11.58
CA GLY A 465 6.33 19.45 10.87
C GLY A 465 6.14 19.22 9.36
N GLY A 466 4.98 19.60 8.83
CA GLY A 466 4.74 19.56 7.39
C GLY A 466 5.52 20.67 6.68
N CYS A 467 6.75 20.40 6.25
CA CYS A 467 7.35 21.17 5.17
C CYS A 467 6.58 20.85 3.89
N ARG A 468 5.55 21.64 3.58
CA ARG A 468 4.84 21.55 2.31
C ARG A 468 5.73 22.11 1.21
N ALA A 469 6.60 21.28 0.64
CA ALA A 469 7.00 21.52 -0.74
C ALA A 469 5.71 21.49 -1.58
N ARG A 470 5.35 22.60 -2.22
CA ARG A 470 4.34 22.58 -3.28
C ARG A 470 4.95 21.78 -4.43
N SER A 471 4.82 20.45 -4.39
CA SER A 471 5.06 19.65 -5.57
C SER A 471 3.91 19.94 -6.54
N SER A 472 4.26 20.33 -7.76
CA SER A 472 3.35 20.28 -8.91
C SER A 472 3.07 18.84 -9.35
N ASN A 473 3.62 17.85 -8.64
CA ASN A 473 3.42 16.43 -8.88
C ASN A 473 2.82 15.79 -7.64
N ARG A 474 1.52 15.49 -7.74
CA ARG A 474 0.70 14.99 -6.63
C ARG A 474 0.19 13.57 -6.81
N SER A 475 0.74 12.80 -7.76
CA SER A 475 0.62 11.34 -7.77
C SER A 475 1.21 10.71 -6.49
N SER A 476 2.12 11.40 -5.78
CA SER A 476 2.67 10.99 -4.49
C SER A 476 2.11 11.73 -3.28
N SER A 477 1.16 12.65 -3.48
CA SER A 477 0.36 13.21 -2.37
C SER A 477 -0.70 12.25 -1.82
N ILE A 478 -0.65 10.99 -2.25
CA ILE A 478 -1.36 9.86 -1.66
C ILE A 478 -0.84 9.58 -0.24
N TRP A 479 0.25 10.15 0.24
CA TRP A 479 0.73 9.96 1.61
C TRP A 479 0.97 11.31 2.29
N ASN A 480 0.01 11.79 3.07
CA ASN A 480 0.19 12.91 3.99
C ASN A 480 -0.51 12.61 5.32
#